data_AF-A0AAP5F0I7-F1
#
_entry.id   AF-A0AAP5F0I7-F1
#
_cell.length_a   1.000
_cell.length_b   1.000
_cell.length_c   1.000
_cell.angle_alpha   90.00
_cell.angle_beta   90.00
_cell.angle_gamma   90.00
#
_symmetry.space_group_name_H-M   'P 1'
#
loop_
_entity.id
_entity.type
_entity.pdbx_description
1 polymer ?
#
loop_
_entity_poly.entity_id
_entity_poly.type
_entity_poly.pdbx_seq_one_letter_code
_entity_poly.pdbx_strand_id
1 'polypeptide(L)'
;MDMHWTIYLQRDGADENVPLARFQRPLEGATPADFGLSMSEARSLLSSLQQVVAQDQIRAYDARRRRCRHCGRYRRIKDWRPRVFATALGSVKVRVPRVISCLCTPEPLDENDDSADLRFSEGPIESLLPGRRTPELAYLCAKQGAAVSCRSAARNVADLTGLHTLSHATVRKETLNCGEHIENDQFHVGWFAGTQHRGGAKHLRLAIDGTVVTAVPLEEVRRFEVIAGRVECEGIAARRFACALQRPSLTRVLIAAALDQCGWVRSTLVDVVTDGARGMRSLVTSVAPCVAPRILDWFHIGMKLHAVRSALCAYTFPLYQRPVVMRRCERLINRVRDKLWRGRGDAAIEILRTLIASLNLEIGSLPQFYGLGAGTASSAAARLLTFLVNNRSDLIDYQQARMIGRRVSSASAESVMNHLINRRLTKRQQMRWSLKGAHYLLQTRVELLDGRLETCFAKRFPHFRSPEVARQ
;
A
#
# COMPACT_ATOMS: atom_id res chain seq x y z
N MET A 1 0.60 -32.07 -44.72
CA MET A 1 1.51 -30.95 -45.10
C MET A 1 1.68 -29.99 -43.93
N ASP A 2 2.85 -29.40 -43.73
CA ASP A 2 3.10 -28.52 -42.57
C ASP A 2 3.40 -27.09 -43.00
N MET A 3 2.79 -26.13 -42.32
CA MET A 3 3.10 -24.71 -42.53
C MET A 3 4.35 -24.32 -41.75
N HIS A 4 5.24 -23.55 -42.37
CA HIS A 4 6.50 -23.12 -41.79
C HIS A 4 6.65 -21.61 -41.87
N TRP A 5 7.12 -21.00 -40.79
CA TRP A 5 7.40 -19.56 -40.73
C TRP A 5 8.78 -19.31 -40.12
N THR A 6 9.48 -18.30 -40.62
CA THR A 6 10.73 -17.78 -40.03
C THR A 6 10.56 -16.29 -39.78
N ILE A 7 10.90 -15.83 -38.58
CA ILE A 7 10.88 -14.41 -38.21
C ILE A 7 12.30 -13.86 -38.27
N TYR A 8 12.47 -12.73 -38.93
CA TYR A 8 13.71 -11.98 -39.00
C TYR A 8 13.56 -10.61 -38.34
N LEU A 9 14.62 -10.14 -37.68
CA LEU A 9 14.77 -8.76 -37.24
C LEU A 9 15.66 -8.01 -38.22
N GLN A 10 15.15 -6.90 -38.75
CA GLN A 10 15.92 -5.97 -39.55
C GLN A 10 16.11 -4.67 -38.76
N ARG A 11 17.34 -4.18 -38.74
CA ARG A 11 17.65 -2.86 -38.18
C ARG A 11 17.65 -1.84 -39.31
N ASP A 12 17.02 -0.70 -39.07
CA ASP A 12 17.04 0.40 -40.05
C ASP A 12 18.47 0.85 -40.34
N GLY A 13 18.81 0.90 -41.63
CA GLY A 13 20.18 1.15 -42.13
C GLY A 13 21.16 -0.03 -42.03
N ALA A 14 20.70 -1.25 -41.73
CA ALA A 14 21.53 -2.46 -41.82
C ALA A 14 21.05 -3.37 -42.96
N ASP A 15 22.00 -3.90 -43.72
CA ASP A 15 21.71 -4.76 -44.88
C ASP A 15 21.39 -6.22 -44.51
N GLU A 16 21.69 -6.62 -43.27
CA GLU A 16 21.52 -8.00 -42.80
C GLU A 16 20.28 -8.19 -41.92
N ASN A 17 19.52 -9.24 -42.24
CA ASN A 17 18.40 -9.72 -41.46
C ASN A 17 18.85 -10.77 -40.44
N VAL A 18 18.53 -10.56 -39.16
CA VAL A 18 18.89 -11.49 -38.08
C VAL A 18 17.73 -12.48 -37.84
N PRO A 19 17.90 -13.79 -38.09
CA PRO A 19 16.84 -14.77 -37.80
C PRO A 19 16.59 -14.87 -36.29
N LEU A 20 15.33 -14.77 -35.88
CA LEU A 20 14.92 -14.81 -34.46
C LEU A 20 14.28 -16.13 -34.04
N ALA A 21 13.40 -16.68 -34.87
CA ALA A 21 12.67 -17.90 -34.57
C ALA A 21 12.13 -18.57 -35.83
N ARG A 22 11.87 -19.88 -35.72
CA ARG A 22 11.17 -20.68 -36.73
C ARG A 22 10.01 -21.43 -36.06
N PHE A 23 8.86 -21.44 -36.71
CA PHE A 23 7.66 -22.15 -36.25
C PHE A 23 7.18 -23.12 -37.32
N GLN A 24 6.57 -24.20 -36.86
CA GLN A 24 5.95 -25.23 -37.70
C GLN A 24 4.57 -25.54 -37.17
N ARG A 25 3.57 -25.65 -38.05
CA ARG A 25 2.22 -26.10 -37.69
C ARG A 25 1.78 -27.26 -38.57
N PRO A 26 1.39 -28.40 -37.96
CA PRO A 26 0.82 -29.49 -38.72
C PRO A 26 -0.54 -29.06 -39.29
N LEU A 27 -0.84 -29.44 -40.54
CA LEU A 27 -2.20 -29.31 -41.08
C LEU A 27 -2.99 -30.61 -40.93
N GLU A 28 -2.32 -31.75 -41.04
CA GLU A 28 -2.91 -33.07 -40.80
C GLU A 28 -2.66 -33.48 -39.36
N GLY A 29 -3.73 -33.86 -38.64
CA GLY A 29 -3.63 -34.20 -37.21
C GLY A 29 -3.47 -33.00 -36.28
N ALA A 30 -3.71 -31.78 -36.77
CA ALA A 30 -3.68 -30.56 -35.96
C ALA A 30 -4.67 -30.65 -34.79
N THR A 31 -4.22 -30.17 -33.62
CA THR A 31 -5.01 -30.10 -32.40
C THR A 31 -5.31 -28.65 -32.04
N PRO A 32 -6.27 -28.38 -31.13
CA PRO A 32 -6.48 -27.03 -30.61
C PRO A 32 -5.24 -26.37 -29.99
N ALA A 33 -4.26 -27.17 -29.52
CA ALA A 33 -3.02 -26.66 -28.96
C ALA A 33 -2.05 -26.10 -30.02
N ASP A 34 -2.27 -26.43 -31.30
CA ASP A 34 -1.46 -25.96 -32.43
C ASP A 34 -1.92 -24.57 -32.95
N PHE A 35 -3.04 -24.04 -32.44
CA PHE A 35 -3.55 -22.74 -32.89
C PHE A 35 -2.73 -21.57 -32.32
N GLY A 36 -2.19 -20.72 -33.21
CA GLY A 36 -1.40 -19.54 -32.82
C GLY A 36 -0.03 -19.91 -32.24
N LEU A 37 0.59 -19.02 -31.46
CA LEU A 37 1.85 -19.29 -30.74
C LEU A 37 1.59 -19.83 -29.33
N SER A 38 2.27 -20.90 -28.95
CA SER A 38 2.30 -21.36 -27.57
C SER A 38 3.08 -20.38 -26.68
N MET A 39 2.86 -20.47 -25.36
CA MET A 39 3.57 -19.64 -24.39
C MET A 39 5.10 -19.86 -24.44
N SER A 40 5.56 -21.09 -24.69
CA SER A 40 6.99 -21.42 -24.82
C SER A 40 7.59 -20.79 -26.08
N GLU A 41 6.90 -20.87 -27.21
CA GLU A 41 7.31 -20.25 -28.48
C GLU A 41 7.38 -18.73 -28.38
N ALA A 42 6.34 -18.09 -27.83
CA ALA A 42 6.31 -16.65 -27.63
C ALA A 42 7.46 -16.18 -26.73
N ARG A 43 7.72 -16.89 -25.62
CA ARG A 43 8.84 -16.58 -24.72
C ARG A 43 10.20 -16.76 -25.40
N SER A 44 10.37 -17.82 -26.19
CA SER A 44 11.61 -18.06 -26.93
C SER A 44 11.88 -16.94 -27.94
N LEU A 45 10.87 -16.58 -28.74
CA LEU A 45 10.94 -15.47 -29.70
C LEU A 45 11.28 -14.14 -29.03
N LEU A 46 10.54 -13.78 -27.96
CA LEU A 46 10.78 -12.54 -27.23
C LEU A 46 12.15 -12.51 -26.56
N SER A 47 12.63 -13.66 -26.05
CA SER A 47 13.98 -13.79 -25.51
C SER A 47 15.04 -13.51 -26.58
N SER A 48 14.93 -14.13 -27.76
CA SER A 48 15.85 -13.87 -28.89
C SER A 48 15.82 -12.41 -29.33
N LEU A 49 14.62 -11.83 -29.48
CA LEU A 49 14.45 -10.42 -29.85
C LEU A 49 15.10 -9.49 -28.82
N GLN A 50 14.78 -9.66 -27.53
CA GLN A 50 15.35 -8.84 -26.46
C GLN A 50 16.87 -8.95 -26.39
N GLN A 51 17.41 -10.15 -26.61
CA GLN A 51 18.84 -10.39 -26.59
C GLN A 51 19.58 -9.55 -27.64
N VAL A 52 19.05 -9.50 -28.86
CA VAL A 52 19.64 -8.70 -29.96
C VAL A 52 19.48 -7.21 -29.69
N VAL A 53 18.25 -6.76 -29.38
CA VAL A 53 17.94 -5.34 -29.16
C VAL A 53 18.75 -4.76 -27.99
N ALA A 54 18.78 -5.45 -26.84
CA ALA A 54 19.50 -4.97 -25.67
C ALA A 54 21.02 -4.94 -25.88
N GLN A 55 21.57 -5.92 -26.61
CA GLN A 55 22.99 -5.94 -26.92
C GLN A 55 23.40 -4.75 -27.78
N ASP A 56 22.58 -4.40 -28.77
CA ASP A 56 22.80 -3.25 -29.64
C ASP A 56 22.61 -1.92 -28.90
N GLN A 57 21.60 -1.81 -28.05
CA GLN A 57 21.42 -0.66 -27.15
C GLN A 57 22.65 -0.45 -26.27
N ILE A 58 23.23 -1.51 -25.70
CA ILE A 58 24.44 -1.42 -24.87
C ILE A 58 25.63 -0.93 -25.68
N ARG A 59 25.82 -1.45 -26.90
CA ARG A 59 26.90 -1.01 -27.81
C ARG A 59 26.74 0.47 -28.16
N ALA A 60 25.53 0.91 -28.51
CA ALA A 60 25.24 2.29 -28.87
C ALA A 60 25.38 3.24 -27.68
N TYR A 61 24.86 2.84 -26.51
CA TYR A 61 24.96 3.62 -25.28
C TYR A 61 26.41 3.80 -24.83
N ASP A 62 27.21 2.73 -24.89
CA ASP A 62 28.63 2.78 -24.57
C ASP A 62 29.41 3.65 -25.58
N ALA A 63 29.20 3.47 -26.89
CA ALA A 63 29.88 4.26 -27.92
C ALA A 63 29.69 5.78 -27.72
N ARG A 64 28.47 6.22 -27.35
CA ARG A 64 28.16 7.62 -27.04
C ARG A 64 28.85 8.14 -25.77
N ARG A 65 29.11 7.27 -24.79
CA ARG A 65 29.68 7.64 -23.47
C ARG A 65 31.15 7.29 -23.30
N ARG A 66 31.79 6.74 -24.33
CA ARG A 66 33.19 6.31 -24.26
C ARG A 66 34.18 7.48 -24.21
N ARG A 67 33.79 8.66 -24.70
CA ARG A 67 34.61 9.88 -24.58
C ARG A 67 34.67 10.38 -23.13
N CYS A 68 35.85 10.79 -22.67
CA CYS A 68 36.01 11.44 -21.37
C CYS A 68 35.23 12.76 -21.35
N ARG A 69 34.52 13.05 -20.25
CA ARG A 69 33.77 14.29 -20.09
C ARG A 69 34.66 15.53 -19.88
N HIS A 70 35.92 15.35 -19.48
CA HIS A 70 36.86 16.44 -19.22
C HIS A 70 37.72 16.77 -20.44
N CYS A 71 38.41 15.78 -21.01
CA CYS A 71 39.34 16.02 -22.13
C CYS A 71 38.81 15.55 -23.50
N GLY A 72 37.61 14.97 -23.58
CA GLY A 72 37.03 14.49 -24.84
C GLY A 72 37.70 13.24 -25.45
N ARG A 73 38.81 12.77 -24.88
CA ARG A 73 39.58 11.61 -25.38
C ARG A 73 38.75 10.33 -25.35
N TYR A 74 38.85 9.55 -26.42
CA TYR A 74 38.16 8.27 -26.52
C TYR A 74 38.82 7.23 -25.62
N ARG A 75 38.07 6.69 -24.66
CA ARG A 75 38.60 5.73 -23.68
C ARG A 75 38.65 4.32 -24.27
N ARG A 76 39.70 3.57 -23.94
CA ARG A 76 39.90 2.19 -24.40
C ARG A 76 39.02 1.23 -23.58
N ILE A 77 38.50 0.19 -24.26
CA ILE A 77 37.85 -0.94 -23.58
C ILE A 77 38.93 -1.84 -22.98
N LYS A 78 38.82 -2.13 -21.69
CA LYS A 78 39.65 -3.12 -20.98
C LYS A 78 39.26 -4.53 -21.41
N ASP A 79 37.98 -4.86 -21.23
CA ASP A 79 37.40 -6.16 -21.56
C ASP A 79 35.86 -6.08 -21.71
N TRP A 80 35.26 -7.15 -22.22
CA TRP A 80 33.82 -7.33 -22.29
C TRP A 80 33.39 -8.43 -21.32
N ARG A 81 32.42 -8.13 -20.44
CA ARG A 81 31.93 -9.07 -19.43
C ARG A 81 30.49 -9.50 -19.70
N PRO A 82 30.18 -10.80 -19.56
CA PRO A 82 28.78 -11.23 -19.58
C PRO A 82 28.06 -10.69 -18.35
N ARG A 83 26.86 -10.16 -18.56
CA ARG A 83 25.94 -9.66 -17.53
C ARG A 83 24.54 -10.15 -17.83
N VAL A 84 23.77 -10.39 -16.77
CA VAL A 84 22.36 -10.78 -16.87
C VAL A 84 21.51 -9.65 -16.32
N PHE A 85 20.51 -9.24 -17.09
CA PHE A 85 19.48 -8.28 -16.72
C PHE A 85 18.13 -9.00 -16.66
N ALA A 86 17.28 -8.62 -15.71
CA ALA A 86 15.93 -9.16 -15.63
C ALA A 86 14.92 -8.09 -16.10
N THR A 87 14.06 -8.48 -17.03
CA THR A 87 13.03 -7.64 -17.61
C THR A 87 11.65 -8.22 -17.31
N ALA A 88 10.59 -7.49 -17.66
CA ALA A 88 9.22 -8.00 -17.58
C ALA A 88 8.92 -9.13 -18.60
N LEU A 89 9.82 -9.39 -19.57
CA LEU A 89 9.68 -10.45 -20.59
C LEU A 89 10.70 -11.57 -20.42
N GLY A 90 11.47 -11.58 -19.32
CA GLY A 90 12.44 -12.62 -19.01
C GLY A 90 13.86 -12.08 -18.77
N SER A 91 14.83 -12.98 -18.75
CA SER A 91 16.24 -12.63 -18.52
C SER A 91 16.97 -12.38 -19.84
N VAL A 92 17.80 -11.34 -19.87
CA VAL A 92 18.60 -10.95 -21.04
C VAL A 92 20.09 -11.05 -20.69
N LYS A 93 20.87 -11.77 -21.49
CA LYS A 93 22.28 -12.11 -21.23
C LYS A 93 23.21 -11.37 -22.17
N VAL A 94 23.64 -10.17 -21.81
CA VAL A 94 24.39 -9.26 -22.69
C VAL A 94 25.85 -9.15 -22.30
N ARG A 95 26.70 -8.80 -23.27
CA ARG A 95 28.10 -8.43 -23.07
C ARG A 95 28.18 -6.93 -22.85
N VAL A 96 28.74 -6.53 -21.72
CA VAL A 96 28.92 -5.14 -21.30
C VAL A 96 30.42 -4.80 -21.33
N PRO A 97 30.82 -3.67 -21.91
CA PRO A 97 32.22 -3.25 -21.92
C PRO A 97 32.62 -2.65 -20.57
N ARG A 98 33.85 -2.93 -20.13
CA ARG A 98 34.53 -2.15 -19.08
C ARG A 98 35.50 -1.19 -19.74
N VAL A 99 35.41 0.07 -19.38
CA VAL A 99 36.18 1.15 -20.01
C VAL A 99 37.22 1.64 -19.02
N ILE A 100 38.46 1.79 -19.49
CA ILE A 100 39.57 2.30 -18.67
C ILE A 100 39.30 3.78 -18.34
N SER A 101 39.45 4.16 -17.07
CA SER A 101 39.32 5.54 -16.62
C SER A 101 40.29 6.46 -17.36
N CYS A 102 39.88 7.72 -17.53
CA CYS A 102 40.76 8.70 -18.14
C CYS A 102 41.77 9.21 -17.11
N LEU A 103 42.91 9.73 -17.57
CA LEU A 103 43.88 10.45 -16.73
C LEU A 103 43.30 11.67 -16.04
N CYS A 104 42.19 12.22 -16.54
CA CYS A 104 41.50 13.33 -15.90
C CYS A 104 40.71 12.90 -14.65
N THR A 105 40.50 11.60 -14.45
CA THR A 105 39.83 11.06 -13.25
C THR A 105 40.91 10.84 -12.19
N PRO A 106 40.76 11.39 -10.97
CA PRO A 106 41.72 11.16 -9.88
C PRO A 106 41.95 9.67 -9.66
N GLU A 107 43.20 9.28 -9.40
CA GLU A 107 43.49 7.95 -8.88
C GLU A 107 42.88 7.88 -7.48
N PRO A 108 42.06 6.87 -7.18
CA PRO A 108 41.53 6.72 -5.84
C PRO A 108 42.63 6.21 -4.94
N LEU A 109 42.56 6.70 -3.72
CA LEU A 109 43.46 6.36 -2.66
C LEU A 109 43.13 4.95 -2.14
N ASP A 110 44.14 4.19 -1.76
CA ASP A 110 43.95 2.92 -1.05
C ASP A 110 43.61 3.17 0.43
N GLU A 111 43.51 2.10 1.23
CA GLU A 111 43.18 2.20 2.66
C GLU A 111 44.24 2.96 3.49
N ASN A 112 45.43 3.21 2.91
CA ASN A 112 46.52 3.96 3.54
C ASN A 112 46.66 5.39 2.98
N ASP A 113 45.67 5.87 2.22
CA ASP A 113 45.71 7.15 1.51
C ASP A 113 46.81 7.24 0.42
N ASP A 114 47.34 6.10 -0.06
CA ASP A 114 48.33 6.05 -1.14
C ASP A 114 47.67 5.92 -2.52
N SER A 115 48.31 6.46 -3.57
CA SER A 115 47.80 6.34 -4.93
C SER A 115 47.87 4.89 -5.41
N ALA A 116 46.72 4.26 -5.65
CA ALA A 116 46.68 2.92 -6.20
C ALA A 116 47.07 2.94 -7.70
N ASP A 117 48.15 2.25 -8.09
CA ASP A 117 48.62 2.07 -9.48
C ASP A 117 47.61 1.39 -10.44
N LEU A 118 46.39 1.13 -9.98
CA LEU A 118 45.32 0.47 -10.71
C LEU A 118 44.34 1.49 -11.27
N ARG A 119 44.51 1.87 -12.53
CA ARG A 119 43.46 2.64 -13.23
C ARG A 119 42.12 1.92 -13.19
N PHE A 120 41.10 2.64 -12.73
CA PHE A 120 39.77 2.11 -12.56
C PHE A 120 39.16 1.74 -13.90
N SER A 121 38.40 0.65 -13.90
CA SER A 121 37.65 0.24 -15.08
C SER A 121 36.17 0.30 -14.76
N GLU A 122 35.50 1.27 -15.37
CA GLU A 122 34.10 1.60 -15.16
C GLU A 122 33.21 0.78 -16.10
N GLY A 123 32.02 0.40 -15.64
CA GLY A 123 30.97 -0.18 -16.48
C GLY A 123 29.94 0.90 -16.82
N PRO A 124 29.94 1.50 -18.04
CA PRO A 124 29.08 2.64 -18.35
C PRO A 124 27.58 2.35 -18.16
N ILE A 125 27.17 1.10 -18.36
CA ILE A 125 25.78 0.65 -18.23
C ILE A 125 25.28 0.63 -16.78
N GLU A 126 26.16 0.57 -15.78
CA GLU A 126 25.76 0.53 -14.37
C GLU A 126 25.04 1.82 -13.96
N SER A 127 25.34 2.93 -14.63
CA SER A 127 24.59 4.20 -14.48
C SER A 127 23.16 4.15 -15.05
N LEU A 128 22.92 3.31 -16.07
CA LEU A 128 21.61 3.21 -16.72
C LEU A 128 20.68 2.26 -15.96
N LEU A 129 21.22 1.11 -15.52
CA LEU A 129 20.47 0.05 -14.86
C LEU A 129 21.26 -0.52 -13.67
N PRO A 130 21.44 0.25 -12.58
CA PRO A 130 22.28 -0.15 -11.44
C PRO A 130 21.77 -1.43 -10.76
N GLY A 131 20.45 -1.63 -10.72
CA GLY A 131 19.82 -2.83 -10.17
C GLY A 131 19.80 -4.04 -11.11
N ARG A 132 20.27 -3.90 -12.36
CA ARG A 132 20.13 -4.88 -13.45
C ARG A 132 18.70 -5.39 -13.65
N ARG A 133 17.73 -4.52 -13.38
CA ARG A 133 16.30 -4.79 -13.49
C ARG A 133 15.64 -3.61 -14.18
N THR A 134 14.73 -3.90 -15.12
CA THR A 134 13.98 -2.83 -15.78
C THR A 134 12.93 -2.22 -14.85
N PRO A 135 12.55 -0.95 -15.07
CA PRO A 135 11.45 -0.32 -14.34
C PRO A 135 10.14 -1.15 -14.35
N GLU A 136 9.80 -1.79 -15.47
CA GLU A 136 8.59 -2.61 -15.61
C GLU A 136 8.63 -3.83 -14.70
N LEU A 137 9.78 -4.48 -14.53
CA LEU A 137 9.92 -5.60 -13.61
C LEU A 137 9.85 -5.11 -12.16
N ALA A 138 10.46 -3.97 -11.85
CA ALA A 138 10.37 -3.35 -10.53
C ALA A 138 8.91 -2.98 -10.18
N TYR A 139 8.13 -2.49 -11.15
CA TYR A 139 6.69 -2.24 -11.01
C TYR A 139 5.93 -3.53 -10.71
N LEU A 140 6.16 -4.62 -11.46
CA LEU A 140 5.51 -5.90 -11.19
C LEU A 140 5.84 -6.43 -9.80
N CYS A 141 7.10 -6.30 -9.38
CA CYS A 141 7.54 -6.64 -8.02
C CYS A 141 6.82 -5.80 -6.97
N ALA A 142 6.77 -4.47 -7.13
CA ALA A 142 6.12 -3.55 -6.20
C ALA A 142 4.61 -3.80 -6.11
N LYS A 143 3.94 -3.98 -7.25
CA LYS A 143 2.51 -4.27 -7.36
C LYS A 143 2.14 -5.56 -6.63
N GLN A 144 2.84 -6.65 -6.92
CA GLN A 144 2.59 -7.95 -6.30
C GLN A 144 3.03 -7.98 -4.83
N GLY A 145 4.20 -7.42 -4.51
CA GLY A 145 4.75 -7.39 -3.16
C GLY A 145 3.93 -6.55 -2.18
N ALA A 146 3.32 -5.46 -2.69
CA ALA A 146 2.31 -4.71 -1.95
C ALA A 146 1.02 -5.52 -1.78
N ALA A 147 0.56 -6.25 -2.79
CA ALA A 147 -0.71 -6.99 -2.77
C ALA A 147 -0.71 -8.22 -1.85
N VAL A 148 0.31 -9.08 -1.96
CA VAL A 148 0.40 -10.42 -1.33
C VAL A 148 1.75 -10.64 -0.64
N SER A 149 1.97 -11.82 -0.04
CA SER A 149 3.25 -12.17 0.60
C SER A 149 4.41 -12.11 -0.41
N CYS A 150 5.63 -11.74 0.01
CA CYS A 150 6.77 -11.63 -0.92
C CYS A 150 7.10 -12.95 -1.63
N ARG A 151 6.82 -14.10 -1.00
CA ARG A 151 6.99 -15.43 -1.61
C ARG A 151 5.94 -15.69 -2.70
N SER A 152 4.67 -15.41 -2.41
CA SER A 152 3.59 -15.53 -3.41
C SER A 152 3.80 -14.55 -4.55
N ALA A 153 4.19 -13.31 -4.24
CA ALA A 153 4.49 -12.29 -5.23
C ALA A 153 5.65 -12.70 -6.13
N ALA A 154 6.72 -13.29 -5.58
CA ALA A 154 7.83 -13.78 -6.36
C ALA A 154 7.41 -14.88 -7.35
N ARG A 155 6.56 -15.82 -6.93
CA ARG A 155 5.98 -16.85 -7.81
C ARG A 155 5.12 -16.21 -8.91
N ASN A 156 4.16 -15.35 -8.54
CA ASN A 156 3.29 -14.68 -9.51
C ASN A 156 4.08 -13.90 -10.56
N VAL A 157 5.10 -13.13 -10.14
CA VAL A 157 5.92 -12.36 -11.08
C VAL A 157 6.76 -13.31 -11.95
N ALA A 158 7.38 -14.34 -11.37
CA ALA A 158 8.12 -15.35 -12.13
C ALA A 158 7.26 -16.04 -13.21
N ASP A 159 6.04 -16.42 -12.86
CA ASP A 159 5.07 -17.06 -13.76
C ASP A 159 4.65 -16.12 -14.89
N LEU A 160 4.44 -14.83 -14.59
CA LEU A 160 4.08 -13.81 -15.58
C LEU A 160 5.24 -13.49 -16.54
N THR A 161 6.45 -13.33 -16.02
CA THR A 161 7.60 -12.85 -16.81
C THR A 161 8.45 -13.95 -17.41
N GLY A 162 8.21 -15.21 -17.04
CA GLY A 162 9.05 -16.35 -17.45
C GLY A 162 10.44 -16.37 -16.78
N LEU A 163 10.62 -15.70 -15.64
CA LEU A 163 11.88 -15.72 -14.91
C LEU A 163 11.97 -16.99 -14.05
N HIS A 164 12.98 -17.83 -14.27
CA HIS A 164 13.15 -19.09 -13.52
C HIS A 164 13.42 -18.90 -12.02
N THR A 165 14.06 -17.79 -11.63
CA THR A 165 14.49 -17.54 -10.24
C THR A 165 14.32 -16.08 -9.83
N LEU A 166 13.09 -15.67 -9.52
CA LEU A 166 12.87 -14.40 -8.81
C LEU A 166 12.83 -14.66 -7.30
N SER A 167 13.77 -14.07 -6.57
CA SER A 167 13.80 -14.21 -5.11
C SER A 167 12.73 -13.33 -4.44
N HIS A 168 12.10 -13.86 -3.40
CA HIS A 168 11.22 -13.09 -2.51
C HIS A 168 11.95 -11.89 -1.86
N ALA A 169 13.27 -11.98 -1.68
CA ALA A 169 14.09 -10.87 -1.19
C ALA A 169 14.18 -9.73 -2.22
N THR A 170 14.25 -10.07 -3.52
CA THR A 170 14.21 -9.09 -4.61
C THR A 170 12.87 -8.39 -4.64
N VAL A 171 11.77 -9.14 -4.60
CA VAL A 171 10.42 -8.55 -4.54
C VAL A 171 10.28 -7.61 -3.34
N ARG A 172 10.73 -8.05 -2.16
CA ARG A 172 10.74 -7.21 -0.96
C ARG A 172 11.55 -5.93 -1.21
N LYS A 173 12.78 -6.04 -1.70
CA LYS A 173 13.66 -4.88 -1.98
C LYS A 173 13.01 -3.89 -2.94
N GLU A 174 12.51 -4.34 -4.09
CA GLU A 174 11.88 -3.45 -5.07
C GLU A 174 10.60 -2.81 -4.53
N THR A 175 9.82 -3.54 -3.73
CA THR A 175 8.61 -3.00 -3.09
C THR A 175 8.94 -1.90 -2.09
N LEU A 176 9.99 -2.10 -1.27
CA LEU A 176 10.41 -1.09 -0.27
C LEU A 176 11.08 0.12 -0.94
N ASN A 177 11.93 -0.09 -1.96
CA ASN A 177 12.54 0.99 -2.73
C ASN A 177 11.50 1.85 -3.47
N CYS A 178 10.39 1.22 -3.91
CA CYS A 178 9.26 1.94 -4.45
C CYS A 178 8.60 2.82 -3.38
N GLY A 179 8.37 2.25 -2.20
CA GLY A 179 7.74 2.94 -1.08
C GLY A 179 8.53 4.12 -0.54
N GLU A 180 9.85 3.98 -0.46
CA GLU A 180 10.76 5.05 -0.07
C GLU A 180 10.72 6.22 -1.08
N HIS A 181 10.68 5.92 -2.37
CA HIS A 181 10.55 6.97 -3.39
C HIS A 181 9.18 7.67 -3.32
N ILE A 182 8.10 6.90 -3.13
CA ILE A 182 6.76 7.44 -2.91
C ILE A 182 6.74 8.35 -1.67
N GLU A 183 7.36 7.93 -0.56
CA GLU A 183 7.45 8.75 0.65
C GLU A 183 8.14 10.07 0.38
N ASN A 184 9.27 10.07 -0.33
CA ASN A 184 9.99 11.29 -0.67
C ASN A 184 9.11 12.25 -1.48
N ASP A 185 8.38 11.74 -2.49
CA ASP A 185 7.43 12.54 -3.26
C ASP A 185 6.30 13.10 -2.39
N GLN A 186 5.71 12.27 -1.52
CA GLN A 186 4.65 12.70 -0.60
C GLN A 186 5.17 13.69 0.44
N PHE A 187 6.43 13.56 0.87
CA PHE A 187 7.07 14.51 1.77
C PHE A 187 7.17 15.89 1.13
N HIS A 188 7.60 15.96 -0.14
CA HIS A 188 7.64 17.22 -0.88
C HIS A 188 6.24 17.84 -1.02
N VAL A 189 5.22 17.05 -1.38
CA VAL A 189 3.84 17.55 -1.47
C VAL A 189 3.34 18.07 -0.12
N GLY A 190 3.52 17.29 0.94
CA GLY A 190 3.06 17.66 2.28
C GLY A 190 3.79 18.87 2.86
N TRP A 191 5.06 19.07 2.52
CA TRP A 191 5.84 20.22 2.94
C TRP A 191 5.31 21.54 2.36
N PHE A 192 4.83 21.52 1.11
CA PHE A 192 4.25 22.67 0.43
C PHE A 192 2.71 22.72 0.49
N ALA A 193 2.09 21.84 1.27
CA ALA A 193 0.64 21.70 1.32
C ALA A 193 -0.08 23.01 1.65
N GLY A 194 -1.18 23.29 0.94
CA GLY A 194 -2.00 24.48 1.16
C GLY A 194 -1.40 25.79 0.63
N THR A 195 -0.28 25.74 -0.10
CA THR A 195 0.32 26.92 -0.75
C THR A 195 -0.01 27.02 -2.24
N GLN A 196 -0.35 25.90 -2.89
CA GLN A 196 -0.41 25.81 -4.35
C GLN A 196 -1.82 25.98 -4.94
N HIS A 197 -2.88 25.73 -4.16
CA HIS A 197 -4.25 25.73 -4.66
C HIS A 197 -4.89 27.12 -4.60
N ARG A 198 -5.29 27.66 -5.77
CA ARG A 198 -6.16 28.84 -5.89
C ARG A 198 -7.60 28.37 -6.11
N GLY A 199 -8.38 28.30 -5.02
CA GLY A 199 -9.70 27.68 -5.00
C GLY A 199 -9.61 26.19 -4.64
N GLY A 200 -10.00 25.86 -3.41
CA GLY A 200 -9.93 24.51 -2.86
C GLY A 200 -11.29 23.94 -2.51
N ALA A 201 -11.31 22.67 -2.11
CA ALA A 201 -12.50 22.01 -1.62
C ALA A 201 -13.09 22.81 -0.44
N LYS A 202 -14.41 23.04 -0.45
CA LYS A 202 -15.10 23.71 0.67
C LYS A 202 -15.11 22.83 1.92
N HIS A 203 -15.20 21.52 1.72
CA HIS A 203 -15.37 20.54 2.77
C HIS A 203 -14.61 19.26 2.44
N LEU A 204 -13.85 18.75 3.42
CA LEU A 204 -13.19 17.46 3.35
C LEU A 204 -13.53 16.64 4.59
N ARG A 205 -13.57 15.31 4.44
CA ARG A 205 -13.74 14.40 5.57
C ARG A 205 -12.50 13.55 5.71
N LEU A 206 -11.95 13.49 6.90
CA LEU A 206 -10.78 12.70 7.22
C LEU A 206 -11.14 11.71 8.32
N ALA A 207 -11.04 10.42 8.00
CA ALA A 207 -11.12 9.35 8.96
C ALA A 207 -9.70 8.86 9.26
N ILE A 208 -9.30 8.80 10.53
CA ILE A 208 -7.96 8.41 10.97
C ILE A 208 -8.08 7.44 12.14
N ASP A 209 -7.23 6.42 12.11
CA ASP A 209 -7.21 5.36 13.11
C ASP A 209 -5.79 4.78 13.27
N GLY A 210 -5.57 4.05 14.36
CA GLY A 210 -4.31 3.43 14.74
C GLY A 210 -4.47 1.93 14.99
N THR A 211 -3.51 1.13 14.53
CA THR A 211 -3.43 -0.30 14.89
C THR A 211 -2.03 -0.67 15.28
N VAL A 212 -1.89 -1.74 16.05
CA VAL A 212 -0.59 -2.23 16.49
C VAL A 212 -0.10 -3.37 15.60
N VAL A 213 1.16 -3.34 15.21
CA VAL A 213 1.85 -4.39 14.44
C VAL A 213 2.99 -4.97 15.26
N THR A 214 3.25 -6.27 15.09
CA THR A 214 4.34 -6.98 15.78
C THR A 214 5.67 -6.75 15.07
N ALA A 215 6.68 -6.35 15.84
CA ALA A 215 8.01 -6.07 15.31
C ALA A 215 8.85 -7.34 15.11
N VAL A 216 9.92 -7.24 14.30
CA VAL A 216 10.98 -8.26 14.27
C VAL A 216 11.80 -8.22 15.55
N PRO A 217 12.42 -9.35 15.97
CA PRO A 217 13.20 -9.39 17.22
C PRO A 217 14.40 -8.44 17.27
N LEU A 218 14.87 -7.96 16.11
CA LEU A 218 15.99 -7.02 15.99
C LEU A 218 15.58 -5.58 16.29
N GLU A 219 14.29 -5.28 16.38
CA GLU A 219 13.80 -3.96 16.79
C GLU A 219 13.76 -3.88 18.31
N GLU A 220 14.05 -2.70 18.86
CA GLU A 220 14.01 -2.45 20.31
C GLU A 220 12.59 -2.60 20.90
N VAL A 221 11.57 -2.45 20.04
CA VAL A 221 10.16 -2.55 20.42
C VAL A 221 9.57 -3.89 20.01
N ARG A 222 8.73 -4.50 20.86
CA ARG A 222 8.00 -5.74 20.51
C ARG A 222 6.83 -5.48 19.55
N ARG A 223 6.23 -4.30 19.66
CA ARG A 223 5.04 -3.87 18.95
C ARG A 223 5.13 -2.37 18.70
N PHE A 224 4.67 -1.91 17.54
CA PHE A 224 4.63 -0.49 17.21
C PHE A 224 3.27 -0.13 16.61
N GLU A 225 2.86 1.12 16.84
CA GLU A 225 1.63 1.67 16.28
C GLU A 225 1.83 2.05 14.81
N VAL A 226 0.82 1.76 14.01
CA VAL A 226 0.68 2.20 12.63
C VAL A 226 -0.58 3.03 12.55
N ILE A 227 -0.41 4.30 12.19
CA ILE A 227 -1.50 5.25 11.97
C ILE A 227 -1.85 5.21 10.49
N ALA A 228 -3.12 5.12 10.15
CA ALA A 228 -3.56 5.28 8.78
C ALA A 228 -4.90 6.00 8.71
N GLY A 229 -5.18 6.55 7.54
CA GLY A 229 -6.42 7.27 7.34
C GLY A 229 -6.77 7.44 5.89
N ARG A 230 -7.93 8.08 5.69
CA ARG A 230 -8.50 8.34 4.39
C ARG A 230 -9.16 9.70 4.37
N VAL A 231 -8.91 10.42 3.28
CA VAL A 231 -9.58 11.67 2.94
C VAL A 231 -10.65 11.38 1.89
N GLU A 232 -11.86 11.85 2.17
CA GLU A 232 -13.00 11.83 1.26
C GLU A 232 -13.31 13.27 0.84
N CYS A 233 -13.48 13.48 -0.47
CA CYS A 233 -13.89 14.73 -1.07
C CYS A 233 -15.27 14.50 -1.74
N GLU A 234 -16.27 15.29 -1.36
CA GLU A 234 -17.65 15.17 -1.91
C GLU A 234 -18.27 13.77 -1.81
N GLY A 235 -17.87 12.97 -0.81
CA GLY A 235 -18.34 11.59 -0.63
C GLY A 235 -17.61 10.56 -1.50
N ILE A 236 -16.73 11.00 -2.40
CA ILE A 236 -15.82 10.15 -3.14
C ILE A 236 -14.54 10.00 -2.34
N ALA A 237 -14.10 8.77 -2.19
CA ALA A 237 -12.83 8.50 -1.56
C ALA A 237 -11.66 8.89 -2.46
N ALA A 238 -10.87 9.86 -2.01
CA ALA A 238 -9.85 10.49 -2.83
C ALA A 238 -8.43 10.02 -2.49
N ARG A 239 -8.06 10.01 -1.19
CA ARG A 239 -6.70 9.67 -0.76
C ARG A 239 -6.64 8.83 0.50
N ARG A 240 -5.63 7.96 0.55
CA ARG A 240 -5.22 7.24 1.76
C ARG A 240 -3.83 7.70 2.18
N PHE A 241 -3.52 7.53 3.46
CA PHE A 241 -2.17 7.70 3.99
C PHE A 241 -1.92 6.67 5.09
N ALA A 242 -0.65 6.37 5.34
CA ALA A 242 -0.23 5.54 6.46
C ALA A 242 1.15 5.95 6.97
N CYS A 243 1.38 5.79 8.27
CA CYS A 243 2.67 5.99 8.90
C CYS A 243 2.90 4.91 9.95
N ALA A 244 3.88 4.05 9.71
CA ALA A 244 4.37 3.06 10.68
C ALA A 244 5.62 3.53 11.46
N LEU A 245 6.11 4.73 11.17
CA LEU A 245 7.26 5.29 11.87
C LEU A 245 6.75 6.08 13.07
N GLN A 246 7.41 5.95 14.21
CA GLN A 246 7.10 6.68 15.44
C GLN A 246 7.62 8.14 15.35
N ARG A 247 7.23 8.85 14.28
CA ARG A 247 7.68 10.21 13.94
C ARG A 247 6.46 11.11 13.68
N PRO A 248 5.97 11.84 14.70
CA PRO A 248 4.78 12.68 14.56
C PRO A 248 4.90 13.73 13.44
N SER A 249 6.09 14.30 13.23
CA SER A 249 6.34 15.25 12.14
C SER A 249 6.10 14.65 10.76
N LEU A 250 6.58 13.43 10.51
CA LEU A 250 6.34 12.73 9.25
C LEU A 250 4.84 12.41 9.08
N THR A 251 4.17 11.95 10.13
CA THR A 251 2.72 11.68 10.08
C THR A 251 1.94 12.94 9.70
N ARG A 252 2.30 14.11 10.26
CA ARG A 252 1.69 15.40 9.89
C ARG A 252 1.91 15.72 8.41
N VAL A 253 3.12 15.55 7.91
CA VAL A 253 3.45 15.80 6.49
C VAL A 253 2.65 14.87 5.56
N LEU A 254 2.52 13.58 5.90
CA LEU A 254 1.73 12.64 5.10
C LEU A 254 0.22 12.95 5.13
N ILE A 255 -0.31 13.41 6.27
CA ILE A 255 -1.68 13.92 6.38
C ILE A 255 -1.86 15.16 5.49
N ALA A 256 -0.92 16.10 5.56
CA ALA A 256 -0.93 17.32 4.76
C ALA A 256 -0.90 17.01 3.26
N ALA A 257 -0.06 16.06 2.83
CA ALA A 257 0.01 15.62 1.44
C ALA A 257 -1.31 15.01 0.95
N ALA A 258 -1.94 14.16 1.77
CA ALA A 258 -3.22 13.55 1.43
C ALA A 258 -4.36 14.58 1.35
N LEU A 259 -4.36 15.59 2.23
CA LEU A 259 -5.31 16.69 2.20
C LEU A 259 -5.09 17.59 0.97
N ASP A 260 -3.85 18.00 0.71
CA ASP A 260 -3.47 18.86 -0.42
C ASP A 260 -3.90 18.25 -1.76
N GLN A 261 -3.63 16.95 -1.95
CA GLN A 261 -4.05 16.22 -3.15
C GLN A 261 -5.57 16.04 -3.29
N CYS A 262 -6.35 16.40 -2.27
CA CYS A 262 -7.81 16.50 -2.32
C CYS A 262 -8.30 17.96 -2.48
N GLY A 263 -7.42 18.90 -2.76
CA GLY A 263 -7.71 20.32 -2.92
C GLY A 263 -7.86 21.07 -1.60
N TRP A 264 -7.20 20.63 -0.53
CA TRP A 264 -7.23 21.34 0.76
C TRP A 264 -6.58 22.72 0.66
N VAL A 265 -7.27 23.71 1.20
CA VAL A 265 -6.76 25.06 1.47
C VAL A 265 -7.03 25.43 2.93
N ARG A 266 -6.41 26.49 3.44
CA ARG A 266 -6.54 26.88 4.86
C ARG A 266 -7.98 27.13 5.30
N SER A 267 -8.86 27.57 4.39
CA SER A 267 -10.28 27.80 4.67
C SER A 267 -11.17 26.55 4.52
N THR A 268 -10.63 25.43 4.04
CA THR A 268 -11.38 24.18 3.91
C THR A 268 -11.79 23.66 5.28
N LEU A 269 -13.08 23.42 5.48
CA LEU A 269 -13.58 22.77 6.68
C LEU A 269 -13.29 21.27 6.64
N VAL A 270 -12.57 20.76 7.63
CA VAL A 270 -12.22 19.33 7.73
C VAL A 270 -13.06 18.66 8.85
N ASP A 271 -13.91 17.71 8.48
CA ASP A 271 -14.57 16.80 9.42
C ASP A 271 -13.61 15.67 9.79
N VAL A 272 -13.20 15.61 11.06
CA VAL A 272 -12.29 14.57 11.56
C VAL A 272 -13.06 13.54 12.37
N VAL A 273 -13.01 12.28 11.93
CA VAL A 273 -13.65 11.16 12.63
C VAL A 273 -12.59 10.20 13.15
N THR A 274 -12.59 10.00 14.48
CA THR A 274 -11.67 9.11 15.22
C THR A 274 -12.46 8.31 16.25
N ASP A 275 -11.88 7.24 16.79
CA ASP A 275 -12.47 6.38 17.84
C ASP A 275 -12.73 7.06 19.21
N GLY A 276 -12.43 8.35 19.33
CA GLY A 276 -12.46 9.12 20.59
C GLY A 276 -11.07 9.45 21.15
N ALA A 277 -9.99 8.91 20.59
CA ALA A 277 -8.63 9.24 20.98
C ALA A 277 -8.30 10.71 20.68
N ARG A 278 -7.97 11.49 21.73
CA ARG A 278 -7.59 12.91 21.61
C ARG A 278 -6.34 13.11 20.77
N GLY A 279 -5.40 12.16 20.80
CA GLY A 279 -4.12 12.23 20.08
C GLY A 279 -4.28 12.29 18.55
N MET A 280 -5.13 11.43 17.97
CA MET A 280 -5.31 11.36 16.51
C MET A 280 -5.92 12.65 15.94
N ARG A 281 -6.89 13.22 16.65
CA ARG A 281 -7.50 14.49 16.26
C ARG A 281 -6.49 15.64 16.34
N SER A 282 -5.65 15.67 17.38
CA SER A 282 -4.59 16.67 17.54
C SER A 282 -3.60 16.67 16.35
N LEU A 283 -3.26 15.50 15.81
CA LEU A 283 -2.43 15.41 14.60
C LEU A 283 -3.06 16.15 13.42
N VAL A 284 -4.36 16.00 13.20
CA VAL A 284 -5.06 16.67 12.11
C VAL A 284 -5.20 18.17 12.37
N THR A 285 -5.56 18.57 13.58
CA THR A 285 -5.67 19.99 13.96
C THR A 285 -4.33 20.73 13.84
N SER A 286 -3.21 20.03 14.01
CA SER A 286 -1.87 20.61 13.80
C SER A 286 -1.53 20.87 12.32
N VAL A 287 -2.31 20.30 11.39
CA VAL A 287 -2.13 20.47 9.93
C VAL A 287 -3.21 21.39 9.37
N ALA A 288 -4.48 21.12 9.69
CA ALA A 288 -5.63 21.87 9.21
C ALA A 288 -6.18 22.78 10.32
N PRO A 289 -6.21 24.11 10.14
CA PRO A 289 -6.69 25.04 11.16
C PRO A 289 -8.22 25.02 11.31
N CYS A 290 -8.95 24.77 10.22
CA CYS A 290 -10.41 24.76 10.20
C CYS A 290 -10.98 23.34 10.35
N VAL A 291 -11.12 22.86 11.59
CA VAL A 291 -11.67 21.53 11.91
C VAL A 291 -13.07 21.65 12.50
N ALA A 292 -14.03 20.86 11.98
CA ALA A 292 -15.39 20.82 12.48
C ALA A 292 -15.46 20.31 13.92
N PRO A 293 -16.48 20.65 14.74
CA PRO A 293 -16.58 20.27 16.15
C PRO A 293 -16.40 18.76 16.41
N ARG A 294 -15.96 18.36 17.61
CA ARG A 294 -15.77 16.94 17.91
C ARG A 294 -17.11 16.20 17.96
N ILE A 295 -17.12 14.99 17.43
CA ILE A 295 -18.23 14.05 17.54
C ILE A 295 -17.68 12.70 18.00
N LEU A 296 -18.43 12.01 18.85
CA LEU A 296 -18.10 10.65 19.23
C LEU A 296 -18.44 9.71 18.08
N ASP A 297 -17.52 8.83 17.69
CA ASP A 297 -17.69 7.98 16.53
C ASP A 297 -18.81 6.93 16.69
N TRP A 298 -19.74 6.93 15.72
CA TRP A 298 -20.87 6.02 15.70
C TRP A 298 -20.47 4.57 15.43
N PHE A 299 -19.35 4.30 14.74
CA PHE A 299 -18.90 2.92 14.53
C PHE A 299 -18.54 2.24 15.85
N HIS A 300 -17.75 2.91 16.69
CA HIS A 300 -17.40 2.41 18.03
C HIS A 300 -18.60 2.31 18.97
N ILE A 301 -19.55 3.25 18.91
CA ILE A 301 -20.83 3.12 19.61
C ILE A 301 -21.56 1.87 19.14
N GLY A 302 -21.68 1.66 17.82
CA GLY A 302 -22.32 0.50 17.21
C GLY A 302 -21.68 -0.82 17.63
N MET A 303 -20.35 -0.91 17.65
CA MET A 303 -19.62 -2.10 18.11
C MET A 303 -19.91 -2.42 19.58
N LYS A 304 -19.92 -1.42 20.45
CA LYS A 304 -20.19 -1.61 21.89
C LYS A 304 -21.65 -1.99 22.13
N LEU A 305 -22.60 -1.40 21.41
CA LEU A 305 -24.01 -1.80 21.42
C LEU A 305 -24.18 -3.25 20.96
N HIS A 306 -23.49 -3.63 19.89
CA HIS A 306 -23.50 -5.00 19.37
C HIS A 306 -22.97 -6.00 20.41
N ALA A 307 -21.85 -5.70 21.09
CA ALA A 307 -21.30 -6.57 22.13
C ALA A 307 -22.31 -6.88 23.26
N VAL A 308 -23.09 -5.87 23.69
CA VAL A 308 -24.17 -6.07 24.66
C VAL A 308 -25.30 -6.91 24.06
N ARG A 309 -25.77 -6.55 22.86
CA ARG A 309 -26.89 -7.23 22.19
C ARG A 309 -26.58 -8.70 21.89
N SER A 310 -25.39 -9.03 21.38
CA SER A 310 -24.99 -10.40 21.06
C SER A 310 -25.03 -11.31 22.29
N ALA A 311 -24.54 -10.83 23.43
CA ALA A 311 -24.59 -11.57 24.68
C ALA A 311 -26.03 -11.76 25.19
N LEU A 312 -26.88 -10.74 25.06
CA LEU A 312 -28.29 -10.82 25.44
C LEU A 312 -29.11 -11.77 24.54
N CYS A 313 -28.77 -11.84 23.26
CA CYS A 313 -29.50 -12.60 22.24
C CYS A 313 -28.94 -14.02 22.01
N ALA A 314 -27.97 -14.45 22.81
CA ALA A 314 -27.47 -15.81 22.76
C ALA A 314 -28.60 -16.81 23.04
N TYR A 315 -28.70 -17.83 22.19
CA TYR A 315 -29.69 -18.90 22.28
C TYR A 315 -29.00 -20.25 22.51
N THR A 316 -29.72 -21.17 23.14
CA THR A 316 -29.34 -22.56 23.31
C THR A 316 -30.38 -23.47 22.62
N PHE A 317 -30.03 -24.72 22.34
CA PHE A 317 -30.93 -25.72 21.73
C PHE A 317 -32.23 -25.89 22.57
N PRO A 318 -33.34 -26.38 21.97
CA PRO A 318 -34.68 -25.82 22.10
C PRO A 318 -35.43 -26.08 23.43
N LEU A 319 -34.74 -26.41 24.52
CA LEU A 319 -35.36 -26.82 25.78
C LEU A 319 -35.51 -25.69 26.81
N TYR A 320 -34.96 -24.49 26.58
CA TYR A 320 -35.10 -23.37 27.51
C TYR A 320 -35.83 -22.18 26.88
N GLN A 321 -36.95 -21.78 27.48
CA GLN A 321 -37.53 -20.48 27.19
C GLN A 321 -36.57 -19.38 27.63
N ARG A 322 -36.30 -18.41 26.74
CA ARG A 322 -35.41 -17.28 27.07
C ARG A 322 -35.97 -16.52 28.28
N PRO A 323 -35.17 -16.24 29.31
CA PRO A 323 -35.62 -15.53 30.50
C PRO A 323 -36.22 -14.14 30.19
N VAL A 324 -37.21 -13.72 30.99
CA VAL A 324 -37.90 -12.43 30.81
C VAL A 324 -36.92 -11.26 30.87
N VAL A 325 -35.96 -11.30 31.79
CA VAL A 325 -34.92 -10.27 31.92
C VAL A 325 -34.06 -10.13 30.68
N MET A 326 -33.71 -11.23 30.01
CA MET A 326 -32.92 -11.19 28.77
C MET A 326 -33.69 -10.47 27.65
N ARG A 327 -34.98 -10.78 27.48
CA ARG A 327 -35.86 -10.09 26.51
C ARG A 327 -36.10 -8.63 26.89
N ARG A 328 -36.26 -8.32 28.18
CA ARG A 328 -36.41 -6.95 28.68
C ARG A 328 -35.14 -6.13 28.38
N CYS A 329 -33.97 -6.66 28.72
CA CYS A 329 -32.69 -6.00 28.48
C CYS A 329 -32.39 -5.83 26.99
N GLU A 330 -32.82 -6.76 26.14
CA GLU A 330 -32.74 -6.56 24.68
C GLU A 330 -33.58 -5.35 24.22
N ARG A 331 -34.81 -5.19 24.74
CA ARG A 331 -35.62 -4.00 24.45
C ARG A 331 -34.96 -2.72 24.97
N LEU A 332 -34.34 -2.77 26.15
CA LEU A 332 -33.62 -1.62 26.71
C LEU A 332 -32.42 -1.23 25.82
N ILE A 333 -31.58 -2.17 25.38
CA ILE A 333 -30.42 -1.82 24.54
C ILE A 333 -30.84 -1.27 23.16
N ASN A 334 -31.95 -1.75 22.60
CA ASN A 334 -32.52 -1.17 21.38
C ASN A 334 -32.98 0.29 21.61
N ARG A 335 -33.61 0.58 22.76
CA ARG A 335 -33.96 1.96 23.13
C ARG A 335 -32.72 2.83 23.36
N VAL A 336 -31.65 2.30 23.98
CA VAL A 336 -30.37 3.02 24.14
C VAL A 336 -29.85 3.47 22.77
N ARG A 337 -29.78 2.55 21.80
CA ARG A 337 -29.37 2.89 20.42
C ARG A 337 -30.22 4.00 19.83
N ASP A 338 -31.55 3.89 19.90
CA ASP A 338 -32.46 4.86 19.30
C ASP A 338 -32.38 6.23 19.98
N LYS A 339 -32.15 6.27 21.29
CA LYS A 339 -31.94 7.52 22.04
C LYS A 339 -30.61 8.17 21.68
N LEU A 340 -29.53 7.39 21.61
CA LEU A 340 -28.23 7.88 21.13
C LEU A 340 -28.35 8.45 19.72
N TRP A 341 -28.98 7.72 18.79
CA TRP A 341 -29.12 8.15 17.39
C TRP A 341 -29.82 9.50 17.23
N ARG A 342 -30.79 9.79 18.10
CA ARG A 342 -31.59 11.03 18.12
C ARG A 342 -31.05 12.09 19.09
N GLY A 343 -29.75 12.05 19.41
CA GLY A 343 -29.10 13.06 20.27
C GLY A 343 -29.51 13.05 21.74
N ARG A 344 -30.27 12.06 22.21
CA ARG A 344 -30.73 11.95 23.60
C ARG A 344 -29.74 11.12 24.43
N GLY A 345 -28.50 11.58 24.50
CA GLY A 345 -27.38 10.91 25.17
C GLY A 345 -27.64 10.61 26.64
N ASP A 346 -28.15 11.58 27.39
CA ASP A 346 -28.41 11.43 28.83
C ASP A 346 -29.49 10.40 29.12
N ALA A 347 -30.59 10.43 28.36
CA ALA A 347 -31.63 9.42 28.47
C ALA A 347 -31.10 8.01 28.13
N ALA A 348 -30.18 7.89 27.17
CA ALA A 348 -29.54 6.62 26.84
C ALA A 348 -28.64 6.11 27.98
N ILE A 349 -27.90 7.02 28.63
CA ILE A 349 -27.06 6.71 29.80
C ILE A 349 -27.91 6.18 30.96
N GLU A 350 -29.05 6.82 31.27
CA GLU A 350 -29.93 6.32 32.33
C GLU A 350 -30.54 4.95 32.01
N ILE A 351 -31.02 4.75 30.79
CA ILE A 351 -31.55 3.44 30.36
C ILE A 351 -30.47 2.35 30.46
N LEU A 352 -29.22 2.70 30.15
CA LEU A 352 -28.10 1.76 30.24
C LEU A 352 -27.76 1.40 31.70
N ARG A 353 -27.86 2.35 32.64
CA ARG A 353 -27.76 2.06 34.08
C ARG A 353 -28.88 1.12 34.54
N THR A 354 -30.12 1.37 34.11
CA THR A 354 -31.25 0.46 34.41
C THR A 354 -31.02 -0.94 33.85
N LEU A 355 -30.46 -1.06 32.64
CA LEU A 355 -30.12 -2.34 32.03
C LEU A 355 -29.10 -3.09 32.89
N ILE A 356 -28.00 -2.43 33.29
CA ILE A 356 -26.96 -3.03 34.14
C ILE A 356 -27.54 -3.49 35.48
N ALA A 357 -28.33 -2.64 36.15
CA ALA A 357 -28.98 -2.98 37.42
C ALA A 357 -29.92 -4.18 37.28
N SER A 358 -30.74 -4.23 36.22
CA SER A 358 -31.66 -5.34 35.96
C SER A 358 -30.92 -6.67 35.76
N LEU A 359 -29.80 -6.65 35.04
CA LEU A 359 -28.98 -7.86 34.86
C LEU A 359 -28.34 -8.30 36.16
N ASN A 360 -27.76 -7.39 36.94
CA ASN A 360 -27.05 -7.73 38.18
C ASN A 360 -27.99 -8.25 39.28
N LEU A 361 -29.24 -7.78 39.33
CA LEU A 361 -30.23 -8.28 40.29
C LEU A 361 -30.67 -9.71 40.01
N GLU A 362 -30.82 -10.07 38.73
CA GLU A 362 -31.40 -11.37 38.34
C GLU A 362 -30.34 -12.41 37.95
N ILE A 363 -29.05 -12.05 37.80
CA ILE A 363 -28.01 -12.96 37.28
C ILE A 363 -27.89 -14.27 38.07
N GLY A 364 -28.07 -14.22 39.40
CA GLY A 364 -27.96 -15.37 40.28
C GLY A 364 -29.13 -16.35 40.20
N SER A 365 -30.29 -15.93 39.67
CA SER A 365 -31.48 -16.76 39.50
C SER A 365 -31.62 -17.32 38.08
N LEU A 366 -30.71 -16.98 37.16
CA LEU A 366 -30.74 -17.45 35.79
C LEU A 366 -30.11 -18.83 35.64
N PRO A 367 -30.62 -19.67 34.71
CA PRO A 367 -29.92 -20.89 34.29
C PRO A 367 -28.49 -20.56 33.83
N GLN A 368 -27.54 -21.47 34.09
CA GLN A 368 -26.11 -21.24 33.91
C GLN A 368 -25.74 -20.59 32.56
N PHE A 369 -26.30 -21.09 31.46
CA PHE A 369 -26.08 -20.52 30.12
C PHE A 369 -26.48 -19.04 30.03
N TYR A 370 -27.67 -18.68 30.52
CA TYR A 370 -28.16 -17.31 30.51
C TYR A 370 -27.47 -16.44 31.57
N GLY A 371 -27.04 -17.01 32.70
CA GLY A 371 -26.22 -16.32 33.70
C GLY A 371 -24.88 -15.85 33.11
N LEU A 372 -24.19 -16.72 32.36
CA LEU A 372 -22.95 -16.35 31.64
C LEU A 372 -23.18 -15.26 30.59
N GLY A 373 -24.27 -15.37 29.81
CA GLY A 373 -24.68 -14.37 28.83
C GLY A 373 -25.02 -13.02 29.49
N ALA A 374 -25.77 -13.03 30.59
CA ALA A 374 -26.12 -11.86 31.37
C ALA A 374 -24.89 -11.19 32.00
N GLY A 375 -23.95 -11.96 32.55
CA GLY A 375 -22.69 -11.42 33.09
C GLY A 375 -21.81 -10.77 32.01
N THR A 376 -21.73 -11.41 30.83
CA THR A 376 -21.04 -10.86 29.66
C THR A 376 -21.70 -9.58 29.16
N ALA A 377 -23.04 -9.57 29.09
CA ALA A 377 -23.83 -8.40 28.69
C ALA A 377 -23.68 -7.25 29.70
N SER A 378 -23.73 -7.52 31.00
CA SER A 378 -23.55 -6.53 32.06
C SER A 378 -22.16 -5.90 32.00
N SER A 379 -21.12 -6.72 31.85
CA SER A 379 -19.74 -6.25 31.67
C SER A 379 -19.56 -5.41 30.40
N ALA A 380 -20.16 -5.82 29.29
CA ALA A 380 -20.13 -5.05 28.05
C ALA A 380 -20.92 -3.73 28.18
N ALA A 381 -22.05 -3.73 28.88
CA ALA A 381 -22.88 -2.56 29.12
C ALA A 381 -22.18 -1.57 30.04
N ALA A 382 -21.48 -2.03 31.08
CA ALA A 382 -20.64 -1.20 31.93
C ALA A 382 -19.53 -0.50 31.14
N ARG A 383 -18.83 -1.22 30.25
CA ARG A 383 -17.83 -0.62 29.35
C ARG A 383 -18.43 0.41 28.39
N LEU A 384 -19.63 0.15 27.86
CA LEU A 384 -20.36 1.14 27.04
C LEU A 384 -20.75 2.36 27.87
N LEU A 385 -21.22 2.18 29.10
CA LEU A 385 -21.60 3.27 30.00
C LEU A 385 -20.41 4.18 30.29
N THR A 386 -19.28 3.61 30.70
CA THR A 386 -18.03 4.38 30.92
C THR A 386 -17.62 5.14 29.67
N PHE A 387 -17.70 4.49 28.49
CA PHE A 387 -17.36 5.13 27.23
C PHE A 387 -18.28 6.32 26.89
N LEU A 388 -19.59 6.18 27.08
CA LEU A 388 -20.55 7.26 26.82
C LEU A 388 -20.39 8.41 27.83
N VAL A 389 -20.18 8.10 29.12
CA VAL A 389 -19.99 9.10 30.17
C VAL A 389 -18.71 9.90 29.94
N ASN A 390 -17.60 9.23 29.63
CA ASN A 390 -16.31 9.89 29.38
C ASN A 390 -16.32 10.80 28.14
N ASN A 391 -17.22 10.52 27.19
CA ASN A 391 -17.35 11.28 25.94
C ASN A 391 -18.71 12.00 25.84
N ARG A 392 -19.35 12.28 26.99
CA ARG A 392 -20.72 12.83 27.05
C ARG A 392 -20.85 14.14 26.28
N SER A 393 -19.83 14.99 26.29
CA SER A 393 -19.81 16.27 25.59
C SER A 393 -19.71 16.16 24.06
N ASP A 394 -19.36 14.99 23.52
CA ASP A 394 -19.23 14.76 22.07
C ASP A 394 -20.42 14.00 21.48
N LEU A 395 -21.42 13.65 22.32
CA LEU A 395 -22.67 13.06 21.86
C LEU A 395 -23.52 14.14 21.19
N ILE A 396 -23.97 13.84 19.97
CA ILE A 396 -24.75 14.74 19.14
C ILE A 396 -26.00 14.04 18.60
N ASP A 397 -26.87 14.79 17.94
CA ASP A 397 -27.92 14.20 17.10
C ASP A 397 -27.29 13.61 15.82
N TYR A 398 -27.01 12.31 15.86
CA TYR A 398 -26.42 11.57 14.75
C TYR A 398 -27.35 11.48 13.53
N GLN A 399 -28.67 11.41 13.77
CA GLN A 399 -29.67 11.43 12.71
C GLN A 399 -29.58 12.74 11.95
N GLN A 400 -29.62 13.87 12.66
CA GLN A 400 -29.54 15.19 12.05
C GLN A 400 -28.20 15.44 11.38
N ALA A 401 -27.09 15.08 12.02
CA ALA A 401 -25.76 15.16 11.42
C ALA A 401 -25.67 14.38 10.11
N ARG A 402 -26.24 13.17 10.05
CA ARG A 402 -26.29 12.39 8.81
C ARG A 402 -27.18 13.03 7.75
N MET A 403 -28.32 13.62 8.12
CA MET A 403 -29.23 14.30 7.18
C MET A 403 -28.57 15.51 6.51
N ILE A 404 -27.73 16.26 7.23
CA ILE A 404 -26.96 17.39 6.67
C ILE A 404 -25.65 16.95 5.98
N GLY A 405 -25.47 15.65 5.74
CA GLY A 405 -24.30 15.11 5.03
C GLY A 405 -23.02 15.05 5.86
N ARG A 406 -23.08 15.18 7.19
CA ARG A 406 -21.91 15.04 8.06
C ARG A 406 -21.49 13.58 8.21
N ARG A 407 -20.19 13.31 8.17
CA ARG A 407 -19.67 11.96 8.44
C ARG A 407 -19.72 11.70 9.95
N VAL A 408 -20.42 10.64 10.35
CA VAL A 408 -20.59 10.27 11.76
C VAL A 408 -19.84 8.99 12.17
N SER A 409 -19.19 8.33 11.20
CA SER A 409 -18.66 6.98 11.37
C SER A 409 -17.26 6.81 10.77
N SER A 410 -16.32 6.29 11.57
CA SER A 410 -14.96 5.90 11.19
C SER A 410 -14.89 4.58 10.43
N ALA A 411 -16.03 3.96 10.07
CA ALA A 411 -16.06 2.69 9.34
C ALA A 411 -15.21 2.70 8.05
N SER A 412 -14.99 3.87 7.43
CA SER A 412 -14.07 4.01 6.30
C SER A 412 -12.60 3.94 6.70
N ALA A 413 -12.19 4.52 7.84
CA ALA A 413 -10.86 4.31 8.41
C ALA A 413 -10.67 2.85 8.80
N GLU A 414 -11.64 2.21 9.43
CA GLU A 414 -11.59 0.79 9.81
C GLU A 414 -11.45 -0.15 8.60
N SER A 415 -12.16 0.18 7.52
CA SER A 415 -11.97 -0.46 6.23
C SER A 415 -10.54 -0.25 5.71
N VAL A 416 -9.99 0.97 5.81
CA VAL A 416 -8.59 1.26 5.46
C VAL A 416 -7.64 0.44 6.32
N MET A 417 -7.78 0.42 7.65
CA MET A 417 -6.98 -0.42 8.54
C MET A 417 -7.01 -1.88 8.08
N ASN A 418 -8.20 -2.38 7.75
CA ASN A 418 -8.36 -3.74 7.29
C ASN A 418 -7.68 -4.04 5.94
N HIS A 419 -7.92 -3.20 4.93
CA HIS A 419 -7.40 -3.43 3.58
C HIS A 419 -5.94 -3.02 3.43
N LEU A 420 -5.52 -1.91 4.00
CA LEU A 420 -4.17 -1.38 3.90
C LEU A 420 -3.21 -2.14 4.82
N ILE A 421 -3.58 -2.32 6.10
CA ILE A 421 -2.68 -2.89 7.10
C ILE A 421 -3.00 -4.36 7.37
N ASN A 422 -4.20 -4.67 7.85
CA ASN A 422 -4.44 -5.98 8.47
C ASN A 422 -4.34 -7.15 7.49
N ARG A 423 -4.86 -6.99 6.26
CA ARG A 423 -4.72 -8.03 5.22
C ARG A 423 -3.26 -8.34 4.87
N ARG A 424 -2.34 -7.40 5.07
CA ARG A 424 -0.94 -7.52 4.66
C ARG A 424 0.04 -7.76 5.80
N LEU A 425 -0.25 -7.23 7.00
CA LEU A 425 0.69 -7.19 8.12
C LEU A 425 0.25 -8.06 9.33
N THR A 426 -1.03 -8.17 9.66
CA THR A 426 -1.49 -8.79 10.93
C THR A 426 -2.31 -10.07 10.77
N LYS A 427 -3.28 -10.13 9.84
CA LYS A 427 -4.14 -11.31 9.60
C LYS A 427 -3.37 -12.45 8.92
N ARG A 428 -3.92 -13.68 8.96
CA ARG A 428 -3.52 -14.95 8.30
C ARG A 428 -2.02 -15.34 8.27
N GLN A 429 -1.08 -14.51 8.67
CA GLN A 429 0.35 -14.70 8.44
C GLN A 429 1.24 -14.33 9.63
N GLN A 430 0.71 -13.71 10.70
CA GLN A 430 1.42 -13.31 11.93
C GLN A 430 2.86 -12.83 11.67
N MET A 431 3.06 -12.03 10.61
CA MET A 431 4.38 -11.64 10.16
C MET A 431 4.96 -10.57 11.09
N ARG A 432 6.27 -10.68 11.33
CA ARG A 432 7.04 -9.68 12.07
C ARG A 432 7.68 -8.70 11.08
N TRP A 433 7.65 -7.41 11.41
CA TRP A 433 8.15 -6.35 10.53
C TRP A 433 9.17 -5.45 11.21
N SER A 434 10.18 -5.01 10.47
CA SER A 434 10.94 -3.82 10.89
C SER A 434 10.08 -2.58 10.68
N LEU A 435 10.34 -1.52 11.45
CA LEU A 435 9.58 -0.27 11.35
C LEU A 435 9.67 0.30 9.92
N LYS A 436 10.90 0.42 9.38
CA LYS A 436 11.14 0.87 8.00
C LYS A 436 10.49 -0.05 6.97
N GLY A 437 10.57 -1.37 7.18
CA GLY A 437 10.01 -2.36 6.26
C GLY A 437 8.49 -2.31 6.19
N ALA A 438 7.81 -2.14 7.34
CA ALA A 438 6.36 -1.92 7.37
C ALA A 438 6.01 -0.57 6.73
N HIS A 439 6.75 0.50 7.06
CA HIS A 439 6.47 1.84 6.57
C HIS A 439 6.51 1.92 5.04
N TYR A 440 7.64 1.58 4.41
CA TYR A 440 7.76 1.69 2.96
C TYR A 440 6.82 0.72 2.21
N LEU A 441 6.56 -0.48 2.76
CA LEU A 441 5.55 -1.36 2.18
C LEU A 441 4.17 -0.70 2.14
N LEU A 442 3.79 0.00 3.21
CA LEU A 442 2.51 0.70 3.29
C LEU A 442 2.43 1.85 2.30
N GLN A 443 3.52 2.59 2.05
CA GLN A 443 3.53 3.65 1.02
C GLN A 443 3.24 3.09 -0.37
N THR A 444 3.92 2.01 -0.77
CA THR A 444 3.64 1.32 -2.04
C THR A 444 2.20 0.80 -2.10
N ARG A 445 1.69 0.27 -0.98
CA ARG A 445 0.33 -0.27 -0.90
C ARG A 445 -0.75 0.81 -0.93
N VAL A 446 -0.50 1.99 -0.36
CA VAL A 446 -1.38 3.17 -0.48
C VAL A 446 -1.58 3.50 -1.96
N GLU A 447 -0.51 3.70 -2.71
CA GLU A 447 -0.62 4.06 -4.13
C GLU A 447 -1.19 2.93 -4.99
N LEU A 448 -0.98 1.66 -4.62
CA LEU A 448 -1.64 0.52 -5.27
C LEU A 448 -3.17 0.56 -5.06
N LEU A 449 -3.63 0.72 -3.81
CA LEU A 449 -5.05 0.73 -3.47
C LEU A 449 -5.78 1.99 -3.95
N ASP A 450 -5.02 3.05 -4.17
CA ASP A 450 -5.50 4.29 -4.77
C ASP A 450 -5.43 4.29 -6.31
N GLY A 451 -4.92 3.22 -6.94
CA GLY A 451 -4.85 3.10 -8.40
C GLY A 451 -3.79 3.99 -9.07
N ARG A 452 -2.81 4.49 -8.30
CA ARG A 452 -1.80 5.46 -8.76
C ARG A 452 -0.37 4.92 -8.87
N LEU A 453 -0.14 3.68 -8.46
CA LEU A 453 1.20 3.08 -8.48
C LEU A 453 1.88 3.19 -9.86
N GLU A 454 1.14 2.98 -10.95
CA GLU A 454 1.63 3.11 -12.33
C GLU A 454 2.05 4.55 -12.64
N THR A 455 1.26 5.53 -12.22
CA THR A 455 1.58 6.96 -12.35
C THR A 455 2.85 7.33 -11.59
N CYS A 456 3.08 6.76 -10.40
CA CYS A 456 4.34 6.96 -9.67
C CYS A 456 5.55 6.44 -10.46
N PHE A 457 5.43 5.27 -11.09
CA PHE A 457 6.50 4.74 -11.95
C PHE A 457 6.71 5.60 -13.20
N ALA A 458 5.65 6.09 -13.84
CA ALA A 458 5.75 6.98 -14.99
C ALA A 458 6.39 8.32 -14.67
N LYS A 459 6.14 8.88 -13.48
CA LYS A 459 6.84 10.09 -12.99
C LYS A 459 8.33 9.84 -12.74
N ARG A 460 8.66 8.70 -12.13
CA ARG A 460 10.04 8.34 -11.80
C ARG A 460 10.88 7.97 -13.02
N PHE A 461 10.29 7.26 -13.97
CA PHE A 461 10.95 6.74 -15.16
C PHE A 461 10.27 7.31 -16.40
N PRO A 462 10.82 8.38 -17.00
CA PRO A 462 10.36 8.86 -18.30
C PRO A 462 10.35 7.69 -19.30
N HIS A 463 9.28 7.57 -20.08
CA HIS A 463 9.05 6.45 -21.02
C HIS A 463 8.70 5.09 -20.37
N PHE A 464 8.32 5.05 -19.08
CA PHE A 464 7.72 3.86 -18.48
C PHE A 464 6.48 3.43 -19.26
N ARG A 465 6.46 2.16 -19.73
CA ARG A 465 5.56 1.69 -20.81
C ARG A 465 5.81 2.50 -22.08
N SER A 466 6.49 1.88 -23.06
CA SER A 466 6.99 2.56 -24.26
C SER A 466 5.96 3.56 -24.82
N PRO A 467 6.32 4.85 -24.99
CA PRO A 467 5.40 5.87 -25.52
C PRO A 467 5.04 5.62 -26.99
N GLU A 468 5.79 4.76 -27.68
CA GLU A 468 5.62 4.44 -29.10
C GLU A 468 4.36 3.59 -29.35
N VAL A 469 3.89 2.85 -28.35
CA VAL A 469 2.71 1.96 -28.47
C VAL A 469 1.39 2.71 -28.30
N ALA A 470 1.39 3.91 -27.70
CA ALA A 470 0.18 4.70 -27.46
C ALA A 470 -0.40 5.40 -28.71
N ARG A 471 0.00 4.97 -29.92
CA ARG A 471 -0.40 5.56 -31.21
C ARG A 471 -0.96 4.54 -32.21
N GLN A 472 -1.70 3.54 -31.74
CA GLN A 472 -2.54 2.69 -32.60
C GLN A 472 -4.00 2.76 -32.17
#